data_AF-Q2LUB5-F1
#
_entry.id   AF-Q2LUB5-F1
#
_cell.length_a   1.000
_cell.length_b   1.000
_cell.length_c   1.000
_cell.angle_alpha   90.00
_cell.angle_beta   90.00
_cell.angle_gamma   90.00
#
_symmetry.space_group_name_H-M   'P 1'
#
loop_
_entity.id
_entity.type
_entity.pdbx_description
1 polymer ?
#
loop_
_entity_poly.entity_id
_entity_poly.type
_entity_poly.pdbx_seq_one_letter_code
_entity_poly.pdbx_strand_id
1 'polypeptide(L)'
;MFCGQGLPGRRDSRVETGRKKSEVRMMIYENVSAMKKGYKSILETADGQVNVLDEGALRKSLIDDLIYTMAFSPVQEVKDAASWLIRRSAVALGIVSSSIQSLYEAMGRKEVTGFTVPAINIRTMTYDVAQAIFRAALKNSVGPVIFEIARSEIGYTLQRPVEYTSAVTAAAIKTGYRGPIFLQGDHFQVNAKKFAGDPEKEVKGVKDLIWEAIEAGFYNIDIDTSTLVDLSKPTISEQQETNYALAAELTAVIRDLEPAGITISVGGEIGEVGGKNSTVEELQAYMDGYLDSLKKYGANLKGISKISVQTGTTHGGVPLADGSVAQVKLDFEVLEKLSEVARSRYGLSGAVQHGASTLPDEAFDRFPAIGTAEIHLATGFQNIIYDSAHFPADLRQRIYDYLQKELRDEKKEKDTEEQFIYKTRKKGFGPFKQELWNLPEETRKQISQELENQFAFLFRKLNVANTEAVVRRQIQIVDVPLQIPAALTE
;
A
#
# COMPACT_ATOMS: atom_id res chain seq x y z
N MET A 1 67.42 -25.96 -53.16
CA MET A 1 68.04 -25.08 -52.16
C MET A 1 66.94 -24.31 -51.44
N PHE A 2 67.05 -24.23 -50.10
CA PHE A 2 66.27 -23.49 -49.09
C PHE A 2 65.66 -22.14 -49.58
N CYS A 3 64.59 -21.55 -49.04
CA CYS A 3 63.90 -21.51 -47.72
C CYS A 3 62.54 -20.79 -48.02
N GLY A 4 61.46 -20.76 -47.23
CA GLY A 4 61.21 -21.11 -45.85
C GLY A 4 59.74 -20.76 -45.47
N GLN A 5 59.22 -21.55 -44.53
CA GLN A 5 58.17 -21.38 -43.51
C GLN A 5 57.05 -20.31 -43.61
N GLY A 6 55.82 -20.77 -43.34
CA GLY A 6 54.72 -19.95 -42.79
C GLY A 6 53.31 -20.55 -43.00
N LEU A 7 52.78 -21.29 -42.02
CA LEU A 7 51.35 -21.59 -41.81
C LEU A 7 50.92 -20.91 -40.49
N PRO A 8 49.62 -20.77 -40.13
CA PRO A 8 48.38 -20.81 -40.92
C PRO A 8 47.43 -19.62 -40.59
N GLY A 9 46.38 -19.37 -41.39
CA GLY A 9 45.33 -18.39 -41.05
C GLY A 9 43.94 -18.89 -41.42
N ARG A 10 43.22 -19.42 -40.42
CA ARG A 10 41.79 -19.79 -40.52
C ARG A 10 40.97 -18.53 -40.83
N ARG A 11 40.01 -18.66 -41.74
CA ARG A 11 38.99 -17.63 -42.00
C ARG A 11 38.05 -17.59 -40.81
N ASP A 12 38.15 -16.52 -40.02
CA ASP A 12 37.13 -16.19 -39.02
C ASP A 12 35.83 -15.77 -39.70
N SER A 13 34.79 -16.57 -39.46
CA SER A 13 33.41 -16.16 -39.57
C SER A 13 33.17 -14.99 -38.61
N ARG A 14 32.86 -13.81 -39.16
CA ARG A 14 32.40 -12.66 -38.37
C ARG A 14 31.11 -13.06 -37.65
N VAL A 15 31.24 -13.32 -36.35
CA VAL A 15 30.14 -13.34 -35.40
C VAL A 15 29.55 -11.93 -35.37
N GLU A 16 28.26 -11.83 -35.68
CA GLU A 16 27.46 -10.64 -35.44
C GLU A 16 27.63 -10.23 -33.97
N THR A 17 28.25 -9.08 -33.75
CA THR A 17 28.28 -8.44 -32.45
C THR A 17 26.86 -8.03 -32.09
N GLY A 18 26.28 -8.77 -31.15
CA GLY A 18 24.98 -8.48 -30.57
C GLY A 18 24.90 -7.00 -30.19
N ARG A 19 23.83 -6.34 -30.65
CA ARG A 19 23.37 -5.07 -30.09
C ARG A 19 23.34 -5.23 -28.56
N LYS A 20 24.23 -4.51 -27.85
CA LYS A 20 23.98 -4.17 -26.45
C LYS A 20 22.58 -3.60 -26.42
N LYS A 21 21.65 -4.26 -25.72
CA LYS A 21 20.37 -3.65 -25.35
C LYS A 21 20.75 -2.34 -24.66
N SER A 22 20.39 -1.22 -25.26
CA SER A 22 20.52 0.08 -24.61
C SER A 22 19.72 -0.01 -23.31
N GLU A 23 20.39 0.05 -22.17
CA GLU A 23 19.72 0.22 -20.88
C GLU A 23 18.80 1.44 -21.00
N VAL A 24 17.50 1.24 -20.82
CA VAL A 24 16.55 2.35 -20.79
C VAL A 24 16.77 3.05 -19.46
N ARG A 25 17.53 4.14 -19.49
CA ARG A 25 17.83 4.93 -18.31
C ARG A 25 16.67 5.89 -18.06
N MET A 26 15.97 5.70 -16.94
CA MET A 26 14.93 6.62 -16.46
C MET A 26 15.55 8.01 -16.32
N MET A 27 14.95 9.03 -16.93
CA MET A 27 15.43 10.41 -16.85
C MET A 27 14.63 11.22 -15.83
N ILE A 28 15.29 12.19 -15.19
CA ILE A 28 14.63 13.25 -14.42
C ILE A 28 14.52 14.46 -15.34
N TYR A 29 13.32 14.97 -15.56
CA TYR A 29 13.15 16.23 -16.27
C TYR A 29 13.69 17.40 -15.42
N GLU A 30 14.56 18.22 -16.00
CA GLU A 30 15.19 19.35 -15.30
C GLU A 30 14.20 20.51 -15.03
N ASN A 31 13.19 20.66 -15.89
CA ASN A 31 12.15 21.68 -15.79
C ASN A 31 10.91 21.26 -16.59
N VAL A 32 9.82 22.00 -16.41
CA VAL A 32 8.54 21.69 -17.07
C VAL A 32 8.60 21.89 -18.59
N SER A 33 9.42 22.81 -19.11
CA SER A 33 9.60 22.97 -20.57
C SER A 33 10.22 21.72 -21.22
N ALA A 34 11.22 21.12 -20.58
CA ALA A 34 11.81 19.85 -21.03
C ALA A 34 10.79 18.71 -20.97
N MET A 35 9.97 18.66 -19.93
CA MET A 35 8.88 17.68 -19.78
C MET A 35 7.83 17.83 -20.89
N LYS A 36 7.39 19.07 -21.19
CA LYS A 36 6.46 19.38 -22.30
C LYS A 36 6.97 18.87 -23.64
N LYS A 37 8.27 19.06 -23.91
CA LYS A 37 8.91 18.51 -25.13
C LYS A 37 8.90 16.97 -25.11
N GLY A 38 9.16 16.37 -23.95
CA GLY A 38 9.17 14.91 -23.77
C GLY A 38 7.82 14.24 -24.05
N TYR A 39 6.72 14.88 -23.68
CA TYR A 39 5.39 14.29 -23.87
C TYR A 39 4.63 14.76 -25.13
N LYS A 40 5.10 15.78 -25.87
CA LYS A 40 4.34 16.47 -26.95
C LYS A 40 3.68 15.55 -28.00
N SER A 41 4.29 14.41 -28.33
CA SER A 41 3.75 13.46 -29.32
C SER A 41 3.03 12.26 -28.70
N ILE A 42 2.98 12.19 -27.37
CA ILE A 42 2.47 11.06 -26.60
C ILE A 42 1.21 11.47 -25.84
N LEU A 43 1.21 12.68 -25.29
CA LEU A 43 0.11 13.28 -24.53
C LEU A 43 -0.22 14.65 -25.10
N GLU A 44 -1.50 15.02 -25.01
CA GLU A 44 -1.98 16.37 -25.20
C GLU A 44 -2.69 16.84 -23.92
N THR A 45 -2.40 18.06 -23.48
CA THR A 45 -2.99 18.66 -22.29
C THR A 45 -3.92 19.79 -22.71
N ALA A 46 -5.22 19.70 -22.39
CA ALA A 46 -6.23 20.71 -22.71
C ALA A 46 -7.29 20.76 -21.60
N ASP A 47 -7.76 21.96 -21.22
CA ASP A 47 -8.87 22.16 -20.27
C ASP A 47 -8.77 21.37 -18.95
N GLY A 48 -7.55 21.23 -18.40
CA GLY A 48 -7.32 20.46 -17.17
C GLY A 48 -7.43 18.93 -17.36
N GLN A 49 -7.40 18.46 -18.60
CA GLN A 49 -7.46 17.06 -19.00
C GLN A 49 -6.21 16.64 -19.77
N VAL A 50 -6.01 15.33 -19.87
CA VAL A 50 -4.96 14.72 -20.70
C VAL A 50 -5.63 13.80 -21.72
N ASN A 51 -5.27 13.97 -23.00
CA ASN A 51 -5.55 13.00 -24.05
C ASN A 51 -4.29 12.16 -24.28
N VAL A 52 -4.42 10.83 -24.31
CA VAL A 52 -3.31 9.92 -24.64
C VAL A 52 -3.30 9.69 -26.15
N LEU A 53 -2.32 10.27 -26.84
CA LEU A 53 -2.16 10.18 -28.29
C LEU A 53 -1.46 8.87 -28.71
N ASP A 54 -0.53 8.39 -27.89
CA ASP A 54 0.19 7.12 -28.11
C ASP A 54 0.36 6.36 -26.79
N GLU A 55 -0.57 5.44 -26.50
CA GLU A 55 -0.50 4.60 -25.30
C GLU A 55 0.75 3.71 -25.29
N GLY A 56 1.20 3.25 -26.47
CA GLY A 56 2.37 2.39 -26.59
C GLY A 56 3.64 3.12 -26.15
N ALA A 57 3.85 4.34 -26.61
CA ALA A 57 4.96 5.19 -26.22
C ALA A 57 4.87 5.63 -24.74
N LEU A 58 3.65 5.94 -24.26
CA LEU A 58 3.41 6.24 -22.85
C LEU A 58 3.92 5.12 -21.95
N ARG A 59 3.49 3.88 -22.23
CA ARG A 59 3.81 2.71 -21.40
C ARG A 59 5.27 2.27 -21.55
N LYS A 60 5.84 2.38 -22.75
CA LYS A 60 7.20 1.89 -23.01
C LYS A 60 8.30 2.82 -22.48
N SER A 61 8.05 4.13 -22.40
CA SER A 61 9.09 5.11 -22.05
C SER A 61 8.57 6.20 -21.12
N LEU A 62 7.61 7.02 -21.56
CA LEU A 62 7.29 8.28 -20.88
C LEU A 62 6.84 8.07 -19.43
N ILE A 63 6.10 7.00 -19.13
CA ILE A 63 5.63 6.76 -17.77
C ILE A 63 6.78 6.50 -16.79
N ASP A 64 7.86 5.87 -17.25
CA ASP A 64 9.05 5.60 -16.44
C ASP A 64 9.77 6.93 -16.10
N ASP A 65 9.88 7.82 -17.09
CA ASP A 65 10.50 9.14 -16.92
C ASP A 65 9.66 10.05 -16.00
N LEU A 66 8.34 10.03 -16.15
CA LEU A 66 7.43 10.79 -15.30
C LEU A 66 7.49 10.31 -13.84
N ILE A 67 7.42 8.99 -13.59
CA ILE A 67 7.44 8.51 -12.20
C ILE A 67 8.80 8.72 -11.54
N TYR A 68 9.89 8.53 -12.28
CA TYR A 68 11.24 8.78 -11.75
C TYR A 68 11.46 10.28 -11.46
N THR A 69 10.95 11.15 -12.33
CA THR A 69 10.92 12.61 -12.09
C THR A 69 10.09 12.94 -10.85
N MET A 70 8.89 12.37 -10.73
CA MET A 70 7.99 12.60 -9.60
C MET A 70 8.64 12.19 -8.26
N ALA A 71 9.34 11.06 -8.22
CA ALA A 71 9.97 10.57 -7.02
C ALA A 71 11.24 11.35 -6.62
N PHE A 72 12.08 11.75 -7.59
CA PHE A 72 13.46 12.18 -7.31
C PHE A 72 13.83 13.58 -7.81
N SER A 73 12.96 14.30 -8.51
CA SER A 73 13.25 15.68 -8.88
C SER A 73 13.46 16.54 -7.62
N PRO A 74 14.49 17.40 -7.59
CA PRO A 74 14.66 18.38 -6.51
C PRO A 74 13.72 19.58 -6.66
N VAL A 75 13.03 19.72 -7.80
CA VAL A 75 12.16 20.86 -8.10
C VAL A 75 10.69 20.46 -7.90
N GLN A 76 10.05 21.01 -6.86
CA GLN A 76 8.68 20.65 -6.47
C GLN A 76 7.68 20.85 -7.61
N GLU A 77 7.75 21.97 -8.32
CA GLU A 77 6.90 22.27 -9.48
C GLU A 77 6.94 21.18 -10.57
N VAL A 78 8.12 20.59 -10.80
CA VAL A 78 8.31 19.50 -11.76
C VAL A 78 7.72 18.19 -11.23
N LYS A 79 7.81 17.93 -9.91
CA LYS A 79 7.17 16.75 -9.28
C LYS A 79 5.65 16.84 -9.40
N ASP A 80 5.10 18.03 -9.15
CA ASP A 80 3.65 18.28 -9.21
C ASP A 80 3.13 18.11 -10.65
N ALA A 81 3.85 18.65 -11.63
CA ALA A 81 3.55 18.45 -13.05
C ALA A 81 3.61 16.96 -13.45
N ALA A 82 4.65 16.24 -13.03
CA ALA A 82 4.79 14.81 -13.32
C ALA A 82 3.67 13.98 -12.68
N SER A 83 3.36 14.22 -11.40
CA SER A 83 2.26 13.54 -10.70
C SER A 83 0.92 13.80 -11.37
N TRP A 84 0.62 15.05 -11.73
CA TRP A 84 -0.60 15.40 -12.43
C TRP A 84 -0.71 14.70 -13.79
N LEU A 85 0.36 14.69 -14.59
CA LEU A 85 0.39 13.99 -15.88
C LEU A 85 0.15 12.49 -15.72
N ILE A 86 0.78 11.84 -14.74
CA ILE A 86 0.56 10.42 -14.44
C ILE A 86 -0.92 10.17 -14.12
N ARG A 87 -1.48 10.93 -13.17
CA ARG A 87 -2.85 10.72 -12.69
C ARG A 87 -3.89 11.00 -13.77
N ARG A 88 -3.75 12.09 -14.53
CA ARG A 88 -4.69 12.41 -15.62
C ARG A 88 -4.53 11.49 -16.83
N SER A 89 -3.31 11.04 -17.15
CA SER A 89 -3.12 10.00 -18.19
C SER A 89 -3.79 8.68 -17.79
N ALA A 90 -3.73 8.32 -16.51
CA ALA A 90 -4.44 7.15 -15.98
C ALA A 90 -5.96 7.28 -16.16
N VAL A 91 -6.54 8.43 -15.81
CA VAL A 91 -7.98 8.67 -16.00
C VAL A 91 -8.37 8.58 -17.47
N ALA A 92 -7.57 9.16 -18.38
CA ALA A 92 -7.80 9.06 -19.82
C ALA A 92 -7.77 7.61 -20.35
N LEU A 93 -7.04 6.72 -19.65
CA LEU A 93 -7.01 5.29 -19.90
C LEU A 93 -8.08 4.53 -19.10
N GLY A 94 -8.94 5.17 -18.31
CA GLY A 94 -9.95 4.49 -17.49
C GLY A 94 -9.39 3.83 -16.22
N ILE A 95 -8.28 4.34 -15.69
CA ILE A 95 -7.70 3.96 -14.41
C ILE A 95 -8.01 5.06 -13.41
N VAL A 96 -8.76 4.74 -12.34
CA VAL A 96 -9.30 5.76 -11.42
C VAL A 96 -9.15 5.36 -9.96
N SER A 97 -8.66 6.27 -9.10
CA SER A 97 -8.74 6.07 -7.65
C SER A 97 -10.20 5.94 -7.22
N SER A 98 -10.52 4.90 -6.45
CA SER A 98 -11.90 4.57 -6.09
C SER A 98 -12.00 4.14 -4.64
N SER A 99 -13.18 4.31 -4.06
CA SER A 99 -13.51 3.72 -2.77
C SER A 99 -14.04 2.30 -2.93
N ILE A 100 -13.66 1.41 -2.01
CA ILE A 100 -14.19 0.04 -1.94
C ILE A 100 -15.54 -0.04 -1.19
N GLN A 101 -16.01 1.08 -0.65
CA GLN A 101 -17.19 1.17 0.24
C GLN A 101 -18.38 0.32 -0.22
N SER A 102 -18.83 0.48 -1.46
CA SER A 102 -20.01 -0.23 -1.99
C SER A 102 -19.84 -1.75 -2.03
N LEU A 103 -18.61 -2.23 -2.31
CA LEU A 103 -18.30 -3.65 -2.22
C LEU A 103 -18.39 -4.14 -0.77
N TYR A 104 -17.87 -3.38 0.18
CA TYR A 104 -17.91 -3.73 1.60
C TYR A 104 -19.32 -3.73 2.18
N GLU A 105 -20.19 -2.85 1.71
CA GLU A 105 -21.61 -2.92 2.06
C GLU A 105 -22.30 -4.15 1.48
N ALA A 106 -22.02 -4.51 0.22
CA ALA A 106 -22.55 -5.73 -0.39
C ALA A 106 -22.06 -6.99 0.35
N MET A 107 -20.81 -7.00 0.82
CA MET A 107 -20.32 -8.03 1.73
C MET A 107 -21.07 -8.00 3.05
N GLY A 108 -21.30 -6.83 3.64
CA GLY A 108 -22.09 -6.65 4.86
C GLY A 108 -23.49 -7.25 4.78
N ARG A 109 -24.15 -7.08 3.62
CA ARG A 109 -25.46 -7.68 3.31
C ARG A 109 -25.42 -9.15 2.87
N LYS A 110 -24.23 -9.77 2.83
CA LYS A 110 -24.00 -11.14 2.31
C LYS A 110 -24.41 -11.31 0.83
N GLU A 111 -24.49 -10.24 0.05
CA GLU A 111 -24.73 -10.27 -1.40
C GLU A 111 -23.47 -10.64 -2.19
N VAL A 112 -22.31 -10.36 -1.60
CA VAL A 112 -20.99 -10.74 -2.10
C VAL A 112 -20.25 -11.48 -1.01
N THR A 113 -19.83 -12.71 -1.27
CA THR A 113 -19.17 -13.57 -0.28
C THR A 113 -18.10 -14.45 -0.94
N GLY A 114 -17.32 -15.14 -0.11
CA GLY A 114 -16.46 -16.24 -0.56
C GLY A 114 -15.02 -15.87 -0.86
N PHE A 115 -14.61 -14.61 -0.68
CA PHE A 115 -13.22 -14.18 -0.80
C PHE A 115 -12.88 -13.18 0.30
N THR A 116 -11.58 -12.99 0.52
CA THR A 116 -11.05 -11.98 1.43
C THR A 116 -10.19 -11.01 0.63
N VAL A 117 -10.38 -9.70 0.85
CA VAL A 117 -9.65 -8.67 0.12
C VAL A 117 -8.21 -8.58 0.63
N PRO A 118 -7.18 -8.72 -0.22
CA PRO A 118 -5.81 -8.43 0.17
C PRO A 118 -5.58 -6.92 0.19
N ALA A 119 -5.11 -6.42 1.32
CA ALA A 119 -4.51 -5.10 1.45
C ALA A 119 -2.99 -5.23 1.58
N ILE A 120 -2.25 -4.52 0.73
CA ILE A 120 -0.82 -4.73 0.51
C ILE A 120 -0.06 -3.45 0.81
N ASN A 121 0.68 -3.42 1.91
CA ASN A 121 1.59 -2.33 2.22
C ASN A 121 2.85 -2.42 1.35
N ILE A 122 3.16 -1.35 0.62
CA ILE A 122 4.36 -1.28 -0.24
C ILE A 122 5.39 -0.30 0.34
N ARG A 123 6.48 -0.85 0.89
CA ARG A 123 7.46 -0.08 1.67
C ARG A 123 8.66 0.44 0.87
N THR A 124 8.90 -0.12 -0.32
CA THR A 124 10.01 0.27 -1.20
C THR A 124 9.72 -0.19 -2.62
N MET A 125 10.53 0.29 -3.58
CA MET A 125 10.44 -0.08 -5.00
C MET A 125 8.99 -0.01 -5.49
N THR A 126 8.24 0.99 -5.02
CA THR A 126 6.77 0.95 -5.05
C THR A 126 6.22 0.84 -6.45
N TYR A 127 6.89 1.47 -7.42
CA TYR A 127 6.57 1.32 -8.84
C TYR A 127 6.74 -0.12 -9.34
N ASP A 128 7.85 -0.80 -9.01
CA ASP A 128 8.13 -2.17 -9.46
C ASP A 128 7.23 -3.20 -8.74
N VAL A 129 7.04 -3.06 -7.42
CA VAL A 129 6.16 -3.94 -6.62
C VAL A 129 4.71 -3.81 -7.08
N ALA A 130 4.21 -2.59 -7.28
CA ALA A 130 2.85 -2.39 -7.79
C ALA A 130 2.67 -3.00 -9.18
N GLN A 131 3.68 -2.93 -10.06
CA GLN A 131 3.63 -3.62 -11.35
C GLN A 131 3.52 -5.14 -11.19
N ALA A 132 4.25 -5.74 -10.24
CA ALA A 132 4.13 -7.17 -9.93
C ALA A 132 2.72 -7.55 -9.46
N ILE A 133 2.11 -6.71 -8.61
CA ILE A 133 0.71 -6.87 -8.17
C ILE A 133 -0.24 -6.82 -9.36
N PHE A 134 -0.14 -5.80 -10.22
CA PHE A 134 -1.03 -5.67 -11.38
C PHE A 134 -0.85 -6.82 -12.39
N ARG A 135 0.38 -7.28 -12.67
CA ARG A 135 0.59 -8.45 -13.56
C ARG A 135 -0.04 -9.71 -12.97
N ALA A 136 0.13 -9.96 -11.67
CA ALA A 136 -0.52 -11.07 -10.99
C ALA A 136 -2.06 -10.94 -11.03
N ALA A 137 -2.60 -9.74 -10.81
CA ALA A 137 -4.03 -9.48 -10.83
C ALA A 137 -4.64 -9.70 -12.21
N LEU A 138 -4.02 -9.15 -13.26
CA LEU A 138 -4.45 -9.32 -14.66
C LEU A 138 -4.41 -10.79 -15.07
N LYS A 139 -3.35 -11.52 -14.73
CA LYS A 139 -3.21 -12.95 -15.04
C LYS A 139 -4.30 -13.82 -14.39
N ASN A 140 -4.80 -13.43 -13.23
CA ASN A 140 -5.77 -14.20 -12.45
C ASN A 140 -7.17 -13.57 -12.42
N SER A 141 -7.44 -12.55 -13.24
CA SER A 141 -8.71 -11.81 -13.29
C SER A 141 -9.20 -11.35 -11.90
N VAL A 142 -8.26 -10.84 -11.09
CA VAL A 142 -8.53 -10.38 -9.72
C VAL A 142 -9.22 -9.02 -9.75
N GLY A 143 -10.29 -8.86 -8.98
CA GLY A 143 -11.01 -7.61 -8.82
C GLY A 143 -10.42 -6.74 -7.70
N PRO A 144 -10.80 -6.99 -6.43
CA PRO A 144 -10.41 -6.13 -5.33
C PRO A 144 -8.99 -6.45 -4.85
N VAL A 145 -8.11 -5.47 -4.95
CA VAL A 145 -6.78 -5.43 -4.30
C VAL A 145 -6.58 -4.03 -3.76
N ILE A 146 -6.27 -3.91 -2.47
CA ILE A 146 -5.98 -2.64 -1.83
C ILE A 146 -4.45 -2.42 -1.83
N PHE A 147 -4.05 -1.23 -2.26
CA PHE A 147 -2.68 -0.73 -2.17
C PHE A 147 -2.63 0.24 -1.00
N GLU A 148 -1.89 -0.10 0.05
CA GLU A 148 -1.91 0.68 1.28
C GLU A 148 -0.53 1.13 1.74
N ILE A 149 -0.53 2.14 2.62
CA ILE A 149 0.64 2.59 3.34
C ILE A 149 0.22 3.14 4.70
N ALA A 150 0.91 2.69 5.76
CA ALA A 150 0.58 3.11 7.12
C ALA A 150 1.11 4.50 7.48
N ARG A 151 0.52 5.20 8.46
CA ARG A 151 1.07 6.47 8.98
C ARG A 151 2.55 6.36 9.38
N SER A 152 2.91 5.25 10.01
CA SER A 152 4.31 4.98 10.38
C SER A 152 5.20 4.73 9.15
N GLU A 153 4.70 3.99 8.17
CA GLU A 153 5.36 3.67 6.90
C GLU A 153 5.67 4.90 6.07
N ILE A 154 4.71 5.83 5.95
CA ILE A 154 4.92 7.14 5.32
C ILE A 154 6.18 7.81 5.90
N GLY A 155 6.31 7.78 7.24
CA GLY A 155 7.44 8.38 7.95
C GLY A 155 8.77 7.70 7.63
N TYR A 156 8.91 6.40 7.87
CA TYR A 156 10.21 5.73 7.76
C TYR A 156 10.61 5.34 6.33
N THR A 157 9.66 5.27 5.40
CA THR A 157 9.94 5.07 3.97
C THR A 157 10.09 6.39 3.22
N LEU A 158 9.76 7.52 3.87
CA LEU A 158 9.71 8.85 3.26
C LEU A 158 8.77 8.93 2.05
N GLN A 159 7.72 8.12 2.00
CA GLN A 159 6.77 8.05 0.89
C GLN A 159 5.47 8.76 1.28
N ARG A 160 5.29 10.01 0.85
CA ARG A 160 4.04 10.75 1.08
C ARG A 160 2.90 10.22 0.18
N PRO A 161 1.62 10.43 0.55
CA PRO A 161 0.47 9.96 -0.21
C PRO A 161 0.52 10.25 -1.73
N VAL A 162 0.95 11.45 -2.14
CA VAL A 162 1.06 11.80 -3.57
C VAL A 162 2.11 10.98 -4.32
N GLU A 163 3.24 10.66 -3.67
CA GLU A 163 4.29 9.80 -4.23
C GLU A 163 3.79 8.37 -4.38
N TYR A 164 3.15 7.85 -3.33
CA TYR A 164 2.57 6.52 -3.34
C TYR A 164 1.51 6.36 -4.43
N THR A 165 0.58 7.31 -4.52
CA THR A 165 -0.46 7.35 -5.58
C THR A 165 0.18 7.36 -6.96
N SER A 166 1.16 8.22 -7.17
CA SER A 166 1.80 8.36 -8.48
C SER A 166 2.52 7.07 -8.88
N ALA A 167 3.20 6.41 -7.94
CA ALA A 167 3.88 5.14 -8.20
C ALA A 167 2.91 4.00 -8.54
N VAL A 168 1.84 3.84 -7.77
CA VAL A 168 0.81 2.81 -8.03
C VAL A 168 0.08 3.09 -9.34
N THR A 169 -0.28 4.35 -9.60
CA THR A 169 -0.98 4.76 -10.83
C THR A 169 -0.10 4.57 -12.06
N ALA A 170 1.17 4.94 -11.98
CA ALA A 170 2.15 4.70 -13.04
C ALA A 170 2.30 3.19 -13.31
N ALA A 171 2.34 2.36 -12.27
CA ALA A 171 2.43 0.90 -12.41
C ALA A 171 1.19 0.31 -13.11
N ALA A 172 0.00 0.84 -12.82
CA ALA A 172 -1.24 0.46 -13.51
C ALA A 172 -1.15 0.79 -15.02
N ILE A 173 -0.71 2.00 -15.37
CA ILE A 173 -0.49 2.40 -16.77
C ILE A 173 0.52 1.46 -17.43
N LYS A 174 1.71 1.29 -16.83
CA LYS A 174 2.81 0.47 -17.35
C LYS A 174 2.35 -0.94 -17.71
N THR A 175 1.62 -1.59 -16.80
CA THR A 175 1.13 -2.97 -16.95
C THR A 175 -0.09 -3.08 -17.86
N GLY A 176 -0.76 -1.97 -18.18
CA GLY A 176 -1.98 -1.97 -19.00
C GLY A 176 -3.23 -2.32 -18.22
N TYR A 177 -3.22 -2.14 -16.89
CA TYR A 177 -4.40 -2.27 -16.06
C TYR A 177 -5.47 -1.24 -16.44
N ARG A 178 -6.73 -1.56 -16.17
CA ARG A 178 -7.91 -0.73 -16.41
C ARG A 178 -8.92 -0.94 -15.28
N GLY A 179 -9.58 0.14 -14.85
CA GLY A 179 -10.57 0.08 -13.79
C GLY A 179 -10.14 0.76 -12.49
N PRO A 180 -10.84 0.49 -11.38
CA PRO A 180 -10.62 1.16 -10.11
C PRO A 180 -9.32 0.71 -9.44
N ILE A 181 -8.57 1.66 -8.87
CA ILE A 181 -7.48 1.40 -7.93
C ILE A 181 -7.92 1.79 -6.52
N PHE A 182 -7.74 0.90 -5.55
CA PHE A 182 -8.12 1.14 -4.16
C PHE A 182 -6.87 1.53 -3.37
N LEU A 183 -6.69 2.83 -3.16
CA LEU A 183 -5.60 3.38 -2.34
C LEU A 183 -6.09 3.52 -0.90
N GLN A 184 -5.34 2.99 0.06
CA GLN A 184 -5.73 2.96 1.46
C GLN A 184 -4.69 3.57 2.41
N GLY A 185 -5.16 4.41 3.32
CA GLY A 185 -4.39 4.89 4.45
C GLY A 185 -4.53 3.88 5.57
N ASP A 186 -3.51 3.04 5.76
CA ASP A 186 -3.49 2.03 6.82
C ASP A 186 -3.11 2.68 8.16
N HIS A 187 -3.67 2.21 9.28
CA HIS A 187 -3.40 2.72 10.62
C HIS A 187 -3.12 4.24 10.65
N PHE A 188 -4.11 5.07 10.32
CA PHE A 188 -4.01 6.52 10.58
C PHE A 188 -4.14 6.74 12.08
N GLN A 189 -3.09 6.31 12.76
CA GLN A 189 -3.09 5.97 14.17
C GLN A 189 -2.87 7.21 15.00
N VAL A 190 -3.61 7.34 16.11
CA VAL A 190 -3.30 8.31 17.17
C VAL A 190 -2.35 7.65 18.16
N ASN A 191 -1.15 8.20 18.36
CA ASN A 191 -0.14 7.60 19.22
C ASN A 191 -0.37 7.97 20.70
N ALA A 192 -0.60 6.98 21.56
CA ALA A 192 -0.86 7.17 22.99
C ALA A 192 0.15 8.08 23.71
N LYS A 193 1.46 7.92 23.46
CA LYS A 193 2.49 8.73 24.12
C LYS A 193 2.43 10.20 23.68
N LYS A 194 2.22 10.45 22.38
CA LYS A 194 2.09 11.82 21.85
C LYS A 194 0.78 12.45 22.30
N PHE A 195 -0.30 11.69 22.28
CA PHE A 195 -1.61 12.11 22.74
C PHE A 195 -1.59 12.49 24.23
N ALA A 196 -0.96 11.68 25.10
CA ALA A 196 -0.83 12.02 26.52
C ALA A 196 -0.02 13.30 26.78
N GLY A 197 0.89 13.67 25.87
CA GLY A 197 1.67 14.91 25.97
C GLY A 197 0.94 16.14 25.43
N ASP A 198 0.26 15.99 24.30
CA ASP A 198 -0.47 17.06 23.62
C ASP A 198 -1.58 16.46 22.72
N PRO A 199 -2.80 16.26 23.27
CA PRO A 199 -3.91 15.63 22.56
C PRO A 199 -4.29 16.38 21.27
N GLU A 200 -4.41 17.70 21.35
CA GLU A 200 -4.85 18.55 20.24
C GLU A 200 -3.88 18.47 19.07
N LYS A 201 -2.57 18.57 19.34
CA LYS A 201 -1.55 18.49 18.31
C LYS A 201 -1.50 17.11 17.65
N GLU A 202 -1.60 16.03 18.43
CA GLU A 202 -1.56 14.68 17.89
C GLU A 202 -2.78 14.40 17.00
N VAL A 203 -3.99 14.77 17.46
CA VAL A 203 -5.23 14.63 16.68
C VAL A 203 -5.19 15.48 15.42
N LYS A 204 -4.73 16.74 15.52
CA LYS A 204 -4.55 17.60 14.35
C LYS A 204 -3.59 16.97 13.34
N GLY A 205 -2.49 16.37 13.79
CA GLY A 205 -1.54 15.69 12.92
C GLY A 205 -2.14 14.47 12.18
N VAL A 206 -3.16 13.81 12.73
CA VAL A 206 -3.91 12.76 12.03
C VAL A 206 -4.90 13.38 11.04
N LYS A 207 -5.64 14.44 11.42
CA LYS A 207 -6.54 15.16 10.50
C LYS A 207 -5.82 15.74 9.29
N ASP A 208 -4.65 16.34 9.49
CA ASP A 208 -3.81 16.89 8.41
C ASP A 208 -3.36 15.77 7.45
N LEU A 209 -3.06 14.57 7.97
CA LEU A 209 -2.70 13.42 7.13
C LEU A 209 -3.91 12.85 6.38
N ILE A 210 -5.09 12.80 7.00
CA ILE A 210 -6.34 12.43 6.34
C ILE A 210 -6.60 13.36 5.15
N TRP A 211 -6.48 14.67 5.36
CA TRP A 211 -6.64 15.67 4.30
C TRP A 211 -5.69 15.40 3.13
N GLU A 212 -4.38 15.31 3.40
CA GLU A 212 -3.38 15.05 2.36
C GLU A 212 -3.61 13.73 1.61
N ALA A 213 -4.03 12.69 2.32
CA ALA A 213 -4.32 11.39 1.71
C ALA A 213 -5.53 11.48 0.76
N ILE A 214 -6.60 12.16 1.17
CA ILE A 214 -7.80 12.35 0.33
C ILE A 214 -7.46 13.17 -0.91
N GLU A 215 -6.68 14.26 -0.79
CA GLU A 215 -6.19 15.04 -1.96
C GLU A 215 -5.34 14.18 -2.92
N ALA A 216 -4.56 13.26 -2.36
CA ALA A 216 -3.79 12.30 -3.15
C ALA A 216 -4.67 11.22 -3.79
N GLY A 217 -5.94 11.05 -3.39
CA GLY A 217 -6.86 10.07 -3.96
C GLY A 217 -7.01 8.79 -3.12
N PHE A 218 -6.68 8.84 -1.83
CA PHE A 218 -6.94 7.76 -0.89
C PHE A 218 -8.40 7.81 -0.46
N TYR A 219 -9.22 6.94 -1.04
CA TYR A 219 -10.66 6.85 -0.75
C TYR A 219 -11.01 5.64 0.12
N ASN A 220 -10.02 5.15 0.84
CA ASN A 220 -10.13 4.11 1.87
C ASN A 220 -9.19 4.53 3.01
N ILE A 221 -9.70 4.72 4.23
CA ILE A 221 -8.93 5.25 5.36
C ILE A 221 -9.26 4.43 6.60
N ASP A 222 -8.25 3.78 7.17
CA ASP A 222 -8.40 3.02 8.40
C ASP A 222 -7.92 3.86 9.58
N ILE A 223 -8.86 4.22 10.45
CA ILE A 223 -8.61 5.00 11.65
C ILE A 223 -8.22 4.06 12.77
N ASP A 224 -7.07 4.32 13.40
CA ASP A 224 -6.61 3.55 14.54
C ASP A 224 -6.44 4.43 15.78
N THR A 225 -7.45 4.41 16.63
CA THR A 225 -7.43 5.05 17.95
C THR A 225 -7.33 4.01 19.07
N SER A 226 -7.05 2.75 18.73
CA SER A 226 -7.04 1.61 19.65
C SER A 226 -5.94 1.70 20.71
N THR A 227 -4.85 2.43 20.43
CA THR A 227 -3.78 2.68 21.41
C THR A 227 -4.24 3.52 22.62
N LEU A 228 -5.40 4.18 22.52
CA LEU A 228 -5.98 5.01 23.57
C LEU A 228 -6.94 4.26 24.51
N VAL A 229 -7.09 2.94 24.34
CA VAL A 229 -7.91 2.11 25.22
C VAL A 229 -7.31 2.09 26.63
N ASP A 230 -8.09 2.54 27.61
CA ASP A 230 -7.65 2.65 29.00
C ASP A 230 -8.19 1.49 29.85
N LEU A 231 -7.40 0.41 29.96
CA LEU A 231 -7.76 -0.79 30.72
C LEU A 231 -7.90 -0.56 32.24
N SER A 232 -7.55 0.63 32.77
CA SER A 232 -7.75 0.94 34.19
C SER A 232 -9.21 1.25 34.54
N LYS A 233 -10.06 1.50 33.55
CA LYS A 233 -11.48 1.80 33.75
C LYS A 233 -12.29 0.56 34.13
N PRO A 234 -13.34 0.70 34.96
CA PRO A 234 -14.03 -0.44 35.56
C PRO A 234 -14.91 -1.22 34.58
N THR A 235 -15.40 -0.60 33.51
CA THR A 235 -16.22 -1.26 32.48
C THR A 235 -15.60 -1.20 31.10
N ILE A 236 -15.83 -2.22 30.25
CA ILE A 236 -15.34 -2.26 28.87
C ILE A 236 -15.78 -1.03 28.05
N SER A 237 -16.99 -0.52 28.31
CA SER A 237 -17.50 0.70 27.66
C SER A 237 -16.68 1.93 28.00
N GLU A 238 -16.26 2.10 29.27
CA GLU A 238 -15.40 3.21 29.69
C GLU A 238 -13.96 3.02 29.20
N GLN A 239 -13.48 1.77 29.12
CA GLN A 239 -12.15 1.47 28.56
C GLN A 239 -12.05 1.91 27.09
N GLN A 240 -13.13 1.75 26.33
CA GLN A 240 -13.19 2.08 24.90
C GLN A 240 -13.56 3.55 24.60
N GLU A 241 -13.91 4.36 25.60
CA GLU A 241 -14.52 5.68 25.39
C GLU A 241 -13.70 6.59 24.47
N THR A 242 -12.42 6.78 24.79
CA THR A 242 -11.53 7.60 23.97
C THR A 242 -11.34 7.01 22.57
N ASN A 243 -11.28 5.68 22.45
CA ASN A 243 -11.12 5.00 21.16
C ASN A 243 -12.32 5.29 20.25
N TYR A 244 -13.54 4.96 20.66
CA TYR A 244 -14.70 5.16 19.79
C TYR A 244 -15.05 6.62 19.57
N ALA A 245 -14.85 7.50 20.56
CA ALA A 245 -15.24 8.91 20.45
C ALA A 245 -14.35 9.65 19.45
N LEU A 246 -13.05 9.39 19.50
CA LEU A 246 -12.09 10.00 18.59
C LEU A 246 -12.19 9.40 17.17
N ALA A 247 -12.46 8.10 17.06
CA ALA A 247 -12.76 7.49 15.75
C ALA A 247 -14.01 8.11 15.10
N ALA A 248 -15.05 8.42 15.88
CA ALA A 248 -16.24 9.10 15.37
C ALA A 248 -15.95 10.54 14.92
N GLU A 249 -15.14 11.29 15.66
CA GLU A 249 -14.66 12.63 15.26
C GLU A 249 -13.88 12.58 13.94
N LEU A 250 -12.91 11.67 13.82
CA LEU A 250 -12.11 11.51 12.62
C LEU A 250 -12.96 11.02 11.43
N THR A 251 -13.96 10.17 11.68
CA THR A 251 -14.94 9.79 10.65
C THR A 251 -15.70 11.02 10.15
N ALA A 252 -16.19 11.89 11.05
CA ALA A 252 -16.90 13.09 10.65
C ALA A 252 -16.03 14.01 9.78
N VAL A 253 -14.75 14.17 10.14
CA VAL A 253 -13.78 14.89 9.30
C VAL A 253 -13.66 14.24 7.92
N ILE A 254 -13.55 12.91 7.82
CA ILE A 254 -13.50 12.23 6.52
C ILE A 254 -14.75 12.53 5.69
N ARG A 255 -15.95 12.50 6.31
CA ARG A 255 -17.21 12.81 5.61
C ARG A 255 -17.26 14.23 5.08
N ASP A 256 -16.73 15.21 5.81
CA ASP A 256 -16.66 16.60 5.36
C ASP A 256 -15.68 16.79 4.18
N LEU A 257 -14.72 15.87 4.01
CA LEU A 257 -13.69 15.93 2.98
C LEU A 257 -13.98 15.07 1.75
N GLU A 258 -15.11 14.35 1.71
CA GLU A 258 -15.45 13.47 0.60
C GLU A 258 -15.57 14.24 -0.72
N PRO A 259 -14.87 13.79 -1.78
CA PRO A 259 -15.14 14.30 -3.11
C PRO A 259 -16.57 13.98 -3.55
N ALA A 260 -17.18 14.87 -4.33
CA ALA A 260 -18.50 14.65 -4.87
C ALA A 260 -18.58 13.30 -5.63
N GLY A 261 -19.57 12.46 -5.28
CA GLY A 261 -19.78 11.15 -5.88
C GLY A 261 -18.94 10.01 -5.28
N ILE A 262 -18.03 10.29 -4.35
CA ILE A 262 -17.26 9.29 -3.62
C ILE A 262 -17.76 9.21 -2.18
N THR A 263 -18.14 8.02 -1.72
CA THR A 263 -18.22 7.72 -0.28
C THR A 263 -16.97 6.97 0.11
N ILE A 264 -16.13 7.57 0.95
CA ILE A 264 -14.84 7.01 1.40
C ILE A 264 -15.11 5.81 2.32
N SER A 265 -14.35 4.73 2.12
CA SER A 265 -14.41 3.57 3.00
C SER A 265 -13.64 3.89 4.26
N VAL A 266 -14.27 3.74 5.43
CA VAL A 266 -13.62 4.01 6.71
C VAL A 266 -13.51 2.71 7.50
N GLY A 267 -12.30 2.34 7.93
CA GLY A 267 -12.07 1.27 8.89
C GLY A 267 -11.94 1.82 10.31
N GLY A 268 -12.37 1.03 11.29
CA GLY A 268 -12.08 1.25 12.72
C GLY A 268 -11.25 0.11 13.29
N GLU A 269 -10.77 0.23 14.52
CA GLU A 269 -9.92 -0.78 15.16
C GLU A 269 -10.26 -0.98 16.64
N ILE A 270 -10.29 -2.25 17.06
CA ILE A 270 -10.32 -2.66 18.48
C ILE A 270 -9.15 -3.59 18.79
N GLY A 271 -8.60 -3.43 19.99
CA GLY A 271 -7.49 -4.25 20.48
C GLY A 271 -6.17 -3.91 19.81
N GLU A 272 -5.21 -3.39 20.60
CA GLU A 272 -3.88 -3.09 20.08
C GLU A 272 -3.17 -4.38 19.61
N VAL A 273 -2.55 -4.31 18.44
CA VAL A 273 -1.74 -5.41 17.90
C VAL A 273 -0.58 -5.76 18.87
N GLY A 274 -0.38 -7.05 19.13
CA GLY A 274 0.46 -7.60 20.20
C GLY A 274 -0.18 -7.76 21.58
N GLY A 275 -1.44 -7.34 21.76
CA GLY A 275 -2.22 -7.53 22.98
C GLY A 275 -2.98 -8.87 23.08
N LYS A 276 -3.97 -8.91 23.98
CA LYS A 276 -4.92 -10.03 24.12
C LYS A 276 -5.88 -10.07 22.92
N ASN A 277 -6.47 -11.25 22.65
CA ASN A 277 -7.51 -11.38 21.64
C ASN A 277 -8.68 -10.45 21.97
N SER A 278 -9.20 -9.78 20.94
CA SER A 278 -10.40 -8.96 21.01
C SER A 278 -11.61 -9.82 21.38
N THR A 279 -12.57 -9.23 22.07
CA THR A 279 -13.81 -9.92 22.44
C THR A 279 -15.04 -9.31 21.77
N VAL A 280 -16.15 -10.06 21.76
CA VAL A 280 -17.43 -9.57 21.24
C VAL A 280 -17.94 -8.39 22.07
N GLU A 281 -17.69 -8.41 23.38
CA GLU A 281 -18.06 -7.34 24.30
C GLU A 281 -17.28 -6.06 23.99
N GLU A 282 -15.98 -6.16 23.66
CA GLU A 282 -15.18 -5.02 23.23
C GLU A 282 -15.64 -4.44 21.90
N LEU A 283 -15.97 -5.31 20.93
CA LEU A 283 -16.54 -4.90 19.64
C LEU A 283 -17.87 -4.16 19.84
N GLN A 284 -18.76 -4.69 20.66
CA GLN A 284 -20.06 -4.07 20.91
C GLN A 284 -19.92 -2.73 21.64
N ALA A 285 -19.09 -2.68 22.68
CA ALA A 285 -18.81 -1.45 23.41
C ALA A 285 -18.24 -0.36 22.48
N TYR A 286 -17.29 -0.71 21.61
CA TYR A 286 -16.75 0.20 20.62
C TYR A 286 -17.83 0.67 19.63
N MET A 287 -18.56 -0.25 19.01
CA MET A 287 -19.52 0.10 17.96
C MET A 287 -20.73 0.87 18.48
N ASP A 288 -21.28 0.50 19.63
CA ASP A 288 -22.41 1.19 20.23
C ASP A 288 -22.00 2.62 20.62
N GLY A 289 -20.85 2.78 21.28
CA GLY A 289 -20.30 4.10 21.63
C GLY A 289 -19.89 4.94 20.42
N TYR A 290 -19.34 4.31 19.38
CA TYR A 290 -18.95 4.94 18.12
C TYR A 290 -20.17 5.53 17.41
N LEU A 291 -21.23 4.73 17.22
CA LEU A 291 -22.45 5.15 16.54
C LEU A 291 -23.16 6.28 17.31
N ASP A 292 -23.19 6.20 18.64
CA ASP A 292 -23.75 7.26 19.48
C ASP A 292 -22.91 8.54 19.45
N SER A 293 -21.58 8.42 19.41
CA SER A 293 -20.68 9.57 19.28
C SER A 293 -20.78 10.23 17.91
N LEU A 294 -20.94 9.45 16.84
CA LEU A 294 -21.06 9.96 15.48
C LEU A 294 -22.31 10.83 15.27
N LYS A 295 -23.42 10.51 15.96
CA LYS A 295 -24.66 11.30 15.93
C LYS A 295 -24.47 12.75 16.38
N LYS A 296 -23.43 13.04 17.18
CA LYS A 296 -23.10 14.40 17.63
C LYS A 296 -22.63 15.30 16.47
N TYR A 297 -22.09 14.70 15.40
CA TYR A 297 -21.62 15.39 14.20
C TYR A 297 -22.68 15.41 13.09
N GLY A 298 -23.59 14.43 13.08
CA GLY A 298 -24.74 14.43 12.18
C GLY A 298 -25.57 13.16 12.30
N ALA A 299 -26.90 13.28 12.24
CA ALA A 299 -27.82 12.18 12.52
C ALA A 299 -27.71 10.99 11.54
N ASN A 300 -27.25 11.25 10.31
CA ASN A 300 -27.22 10.25 9.23
C ASN A 300 -25.82 10.10 8.60
N LEU A 301 -24.75 10.46 9.32
CA LEU A 301 -23.39 10.26 8.81
C LEU A 301 -23.11 8.77 8.65
N LYS A 302 -22.48 8.42 7.52
CA LYS A 302 -22.06 7.05 7.25
C LYS A 302 -20.94 6.66 8.20
N GLY A 303 -21.13 5.58 8.95
CA GLY A 303 -20.11 5.02 9.85
C GLY A 303 -19.01 4.23 9.11
N ILE A 304 -18.21 3.47 9.87
CA ILE A 304 -17.21 2.56 9.34
C ILE A 304 -17.84 1.43 8.50
N SER A 305 -17.07 0.83 7.59
CA SER A 305 -17.49 -0.29 6.74
C SER A 305 -16.86 -1.62 7.12
N LYS A 306 -15.77 -1.59 7.89
CA LYS A 306 -14.98 -2.74 8.35
C LYS A 306 -14.36 -2.43 9.71
N ILE A 307 -13.93 -3.47 10.43
CA ILE A 307 -13.26 -3.28 11.72
C ILE A 307 -12.10 -4.24 11.91
N SER A 308 -10.94 -3.70 12.26
CA SER A 308 -9.74 -4.45 12.62
C SER A 308 -9.82 -4.97 14.04
N VAL A 309 -9.37 -6.20 14.23
CA VAL A 309 -9.45 -6.94 15.49
C VAL A 309 -8.12 -7.63 15.80
N GLN A 310 -7.86 -7.86 17.08
CA GLN A 310 -6.73 -8.65 17.53
C GLN A 310 -7.11 -10.12 17.77
N THR A 311 -6.32 -11.02 17.23
CA THR A 311 -6.53 -12.49 17.19
C THR A 311 -5.25 -13.25 17.55
N GLY A 312 -4.33 -12.59 18.27
CA GLY A 312 -3.09 -13.16 18.78
C GLY A 312 -1.87 -12.92 17.89
N THR A 313 -2.00 -12.09 16.85
CA THR A 313 -0.91 -11.79 15.91
C THR A 313 -0.10 -10.56 16.33
N THR A 314 1.13 -10.47 15.82
CA THR A 314 1.99 -9.29 15.93
C THR A 314 2.44 -8.84 14.54
N HIS A 315 2.57 -7.52 14.33
CA HIS A 315 3.12 -7.01 13.08
C HIS A 315 4.54 -7.50 12.82
N GLY A 316 4.73 -8.18 11.69
CA GLY A 316 6.01 -8.76 11.30
C GLY A 316 6.38 -10.04 12.06
N GLY A 317 5.45 -10.65 12.79
CA GLY A 317 5.71 -11.86 13.57
C GLY A 317 6.64 -11.62 14.76
N VAL A 318 7.14 -12.70 15.36
CA VAL A 318 8.04 -12.65 16.52
C VAL A 318 9.39 -13.21 16.10
N PRO A 319 10.43 -12.38 15.90
CA PRO A 319 11.74 -12.89 15.50
C PRO A 319 12.39 -13.66 16.65
N LEU A 320 12.89 -14.85 16.36
CA LEU A 320 13.69 -15.69 17.24
C LEU A 320 15.15 -15.22 17.26
N ALA A 321 15.95 -15.76 18.18
CA ALA A 321 17.34 -15.34 18.39
C ALA A 321 18.21 -15.51 17.13
N ASP A 322 17.86 -16.46 16.26
CA ASP A 322 18.52 -16.76 14.99
C ASP A 322 18.00 -15.90 13.81
N GLY A 323 17.07 -14.97 14.05
CA GLY A 323 16.45 -14.13 13.04
C GLY A 323 15.29 -14.78 12.27
N SER A 324 14.99 -16.06 12.51
CA SER A 324 13.78 -16.70 11.98
C SER A 324 12.52 -16.16 12.66
N VAL A 325 11.33 -16.40 12.12
CA VAL A 325 10.07 -15.91 12.69
C VAL A 325 9.35 -17.06 13.39
N ALA A 326 8.97 -16.85 14.66
CA ALA A 326 8.20 -17.82 15.42
C ALA A 326 6.83 -18.06 14.76
N GLN A 327 6.39 -19.31 14.78
CA GLN A 327 5.03 -19.65 14.37
C GLN A 327 4.03 -19.13 15.41
N VAL A 328 3.26 -18.11 15.03
CA VAL A 328 2.19 -17.58 15.85
C VAL A 328 0.89 -18.30 15.50
N LYS A 329 0.17 -18.77 16.51
CA LYS A 329 -1.14 -19.39 16.33
C LYS A 329 -2.20 -18.29 16.26
N LEU A 330 -2.63 -17.98 15.04
CA LEU A 330 -3.78 -17.11 14.80
C LEU A 330 -5.06 -17.79 15.35
N ASP A 331 -5.86 -17.03 16.10
CA ASP A 331 -7.16 -17.48 16.60
C ASP A 331 -8.27 -17.20 15.56
N PHE A 332 -8.45 -18.16 14.66
CA PHE A 332 -9.48 -18.12 13.62
C PHE A 332 -10.91 -18.18 14.18
N GLU A 333 -11.12 -18.79 15.35
CA GLU A 333 -12.46 -18.88 15.96
C GLU A 333 -12.91 -17.50 16.46
N VAL A 334 -11.99 -16.75 17.08
CA VAL A 334 -12.24 -15.35 17.45
C VAL A 334 -12.50 -14.51 16.20
N LEU A 335 -11.70 -14.66 15.15
CA LEU A 335 -11.86 -13.91 13.90
C LEU A 335 -13.21 -14.17 13.22
N GLU A 336 -13.64 -15.43 13.17
CA GLU A 336 -14.94 -15.84 12.63
C GLU A 336 -16.08 -15.23 13.43
N LYS A 337 -16.03 -15.37 14.76
CA LYS A 337 -17.06 -14.86 15.67
C LYS A 337 -17.21 -13.34 15.57
N LEU A 338 -16.09 -12.61 15.57
CA LEU A 338 -16.10 -11.15 15.45
C LEU A 338 -16.58 -10.71 14.07
N SER A 339 -16.21 -11.41 13.00
CA SER A 339 -16.69 -11.13 11.64
C SER A 339 -18.21 -11.27 11.53
N GLU A 340 -18.79 -12.33 12.09
CA GLU A 340 -20.24 -12.52 12.06
C GLU A 340 -20.98 -11.50 12.92
N VAL A 341 -20.45 -11.11 14.09
CA VAL A 341 -21.07 -10.05 14.92
C VAL A 341 -21.00 -8.69 14.23
N ALA A 342 -19.83 -8.31 13.70
CA ALA A 342 -19.65 -7.06 12.94
C ALA A 342 -20.66 -6.95 11.79
N ARG A 343 -20.90 -8.07 11.10
CA ARG A 343 -21.84 -8.14 9.98
C ARG A 343 -23.30 -8.14 10.40
N SER A 344 -23.70 -9.09 11.25
CA SER A 344 -25.11 -9.32 11.60
C SER A 344 -25.71 -8.21 12.46
N ARG A 345 -24.93 -7.58 13.34
CA ARG A 345 -25.41 -6.53 14.25
C ARG A 345 -25.19 -5.13 13.71
N TYR A 346 -24.11 -4.89 12.98
CA TYR A 346 -23.69 -3.55 12.56
C TYR A 346 -23.63 -3.33 11.05
N GLY A 347 -23.88 -4.37 10.24
CA GLY A 347 -23.87 -4.27 8.78
C GLY A 347 -22.48 -4.06 8.16
N LEU A 348 -21.41 -4.27 8.93
CA LEU A 348 -20.03 -4.16 8.43
C LEU A 348 -19.69 -5.32 7.50
N SER A 349 -18.66 -5.14 6.66
CA SER A 349 -18.15 -6.15 5.74
C SER A 349 -17.52 -7.36 6.42
N GLY A 350 -17.26 -7.29 7.72
CA GLY A 350 -16.61 -8.32 8.54
C GLY A 350 -15.40 -7.76 9.28
N ALA A 351 -14.65 -8.64 9.95
CA ALA A 351 -13.42 -8.25 10.62
C ALA A 351 -12.24 -8.23 9.64
N VAL A 352 -11.23 -7.44 9.97
CA VAL A 352 -9.98 -7.26 9.24
C VAL A 352 -8.85 -7.88 10.04
N GLN A 353 -8.00 -8.68 9.39
CA GLN A 353 -6.83 -9.28 10.03
C GLN A 353 -5.55 -8.52 9.70
N HIS A 354 -4.87 -8.04 10.73
CA HIS A 354 -3.53 -7.46 10.58
C HIS A 354 -2.43 -8.51 10.81
N GLY A 355 -1.20 -8.21 10.39
CA GLY A 355 -0.05 -9.06 10.73
C GLY A 355 -0.05 -10.46 10.10
N ALA A 356 -0.77 -10.68 9.01
CA ALA A 356 -0.93 -12.01 8.40
C ALA A 356 0.29 -12.49 7.58
N SER A 357 1.21 -11.60 7.19
CA SER A 357 2.27 -11.92 6.21
C SER A 357 3.32 -12.94 6.65
N THR A 358 3.38 -13.27 7.93
CA THR A 358 4.32 -14.26 8.47
C THR A 358 3.64 -15.57 8.87
N LEU A 359 2.35 -15.72 8.54
CA LEU A 359 1.63 -16.97 8.72
C LEU A 359 2.10 -18.01 7.69
N PRO A 360 2.00 -19.30 8.02
CA PRO A 360 2.21 -20.37 7.05
C PRO A 360 1.26 -20.25 5.84
N ASP A 361 1.72 -20.69 4.68
CA ASP A 361 1.01 -20.65 3.40
C ASP A 361 -0.36 -21.35 3.45
N GLU A 362 -0.47 -22.42 4.22
CA GLU A 362 -1.70 -23.19 4.47
C GLU A 362 -2.73 -22.46 5.35
N ALA A 363 -2.37 -21.34 5.98
CA ALA A 363 -3.30 -20.57 6.80
C ALA A 363 -4.21 -19.65 5.95
N PHE A 364 -3.77 -19.26 4.75
CA PHE A 364 -4.42 -18.20 3.98
C PHE A 364 -5.79 -18.58 3.38
N ASP A 365 -6.04 -19.86 3.09
CA ASP A 365 -7.34 -20.32 2.58
C ASP A 365 -8.42 -20.38 3.67
N ARG A 366 -8.03 -20.27 4.94
CA ARG A 366 -8.98 -20.19 6.05
C ARG A 366 -9.70 -18.85 6.10
N PHE A 367 -9.06 -17.73 5.73
CA PHE A 367 -9.67 -16.39 5.85
C PHE A 367 -10.97 -16.25 5.06
N PRO A 368 -11.04 -16.65 3.78
CA PRO A 368 -12.31 -16.64 3.04
C PRO A 368 -13.34 -17.59 3.63
N ALA A 369 -12.90 -18.76 4.11
CA ALA A 369 -13.79 -19.81 4.64
C ALA A 369 -14.53 -19.36 5.90
N ILE A 370 -13.91 -18.53 6.74
CA ILE A 370 -14.51 -18.00 7.97
C ILE A 370 -15.08 -16.58 7.79
N GLY A 371 -15.17 -16.08 6.56
CA GLY A 371 -15.80 -14.79 6.26
C GLY A 371 -15.01 -13.56 6.73
N THR A 372 -13.67 -13.65 6.80
CA THR A 372 -12.80 -12.48 7.02
C THR A 372 -12.93 -11.52 5.84
N ALA A 373 -13.15 -10.22 6.11
CA ALA A 373 -13.39 -9.24 5.06
C ALA A 373 -12.13 -8.89 4.29
N GLU A 374 -11.06 -8.61 5.02
CA GLU A 374 -9.81 -8.08 4.51
C GLU A 374 -8.62 -8.56 5.35
N ILE A 375 -7.45 -8.70 4.73
CA ILE A 375 -6.19 -8.96 5.45
C ILE A 375 -5.08 -8.00 5.00
N HIS A 376 -4.32 -7.48 5.97
CA HIS A 376 -3.21 -6.54 5.72
C HIS A 376 -1.88 -7.30 5.62
N LEU A 377 -1.11 -7.01 4.58
CA LEU A 377 0.08 -7.75 4.19
C LEU A 377 1.25 -6.83 3.85
N ALA A 378 2.37 -6.96 4.58
CA ALA A 378 3.51 -6.08 4.44
C ALA A 378 4.86 -6.81 4.56
N THR A 379 5.16 -7.31 5.76
CA THR A 379 6.52 -7.75 6.13
C THR A 379 7.01 -8.92 5.26
N GLY A 380 6.12 -9.82 4.82
CA GLY A 380 6.49 -10.92 3.93
C GLY A 380 7.13 -10.44 2.63
N PHE A 381 6.58 -9.40 2.00
CA PHE A 381 7.10 -8.84 0.74
C PHE A 381 8.43 -8.12 0.92
N GLN A 382 8.58 -7.40 2.04
CA GLN A 382 9.87 -6.83 2.43
C GLN A 382 10.94 -7.91 2.60
N ASN A 383 10.58 -9.05 3.21
CA ASN A 383 11.51 -10.15 3.42
C ASN A 383 11.94 -10.73 2.07
N ILE A 384 10.98 -10.98 1.15
CA ILE A 384 11.28 -11.42 -0.22
C ILE A 384 12.31 -10.50 -0.88
N ILE A 385 12.15 -9.17 -0.76
CA ILE A 385 13.09 -8.20 -1.35
C ILE A 385 14.50 -8.31 -0.73
N TYR A 386 14.62 -8.27 0.61
CA TYR A 386 15.94 -8.29 1.27
C TYR A 386 16.66 -9.65 1.15
N ASP A 387 15.87 -10.72 1.15
CA ASP A 387 16.33 -12.10 1.25
C ASP A 387 16.52 -12.73 -0.15
N SER A 388 16.07 -12.06 -1.23
CA SER A 388 16.33 -12.45 -2.61
C SER A 388 17.84 -12.59 -2.87
N ALA A 389 18.21 -13.68 -3.56
CA ALA A 389 19.58 -13.91 -4.01
C ALA A 389 20.08 -12.84 -5.00
N HIS A 390 19.16 -12.09 -5.61
CA HIS A 390 19.46 -11.02 -6.55
C HIS A 390 19.68 -9.66 -5.89
N PHE A 391 19.31 -9.51 -4.61
CA PHE A 391 19.52 -8.27 -3.87
C PHE A 391 21.02 -8.04 -3.60
N PRO A 392 21.60 -6.88 -3.96
CA PRO A 392 23.04 -6.67 -3.82
C PRO A 392 23.50 -6.75 -2.36
N ALA A 393 24.46 -7.65 -2.10
CA ALA A 393 24.95 -7.90 -0.75
C ALA A 393 25.64 -6.67 -0.12
N ASP A 394 26.33 -5.86 -0.94
CA ASP A 394 26.96 -4.62 -0.50
C ASP A 394 25.93 -3.57 -0.07
N LEU A 395 24.84 -3.40 -0.83
CA LEU A 395 23.74 -2.50 -0.46
C LEU A 395 23.07 -2.97 0.82
N ARG A 396 22.81 -4.28 0.96
CA ARG A 396 22.24 -4.85 2.19
C ARG A 396 23.13 -4.55 3.39
N GLN A 397 24.44 -4.74 3.27
CA GLN A 397 25.37 -4.45 4.34
C GLN A 397 25.36 -2.97 4.72
N ARG A 398 25.41 -2.05 3.73
CA ARG A 398 25.34 -0.61 3.99
C ARG A 398 24.05 -0.19 4.69
N ILE A 399 22.92 -0.79 4.31
CA ILE A 399 21.66 -0.59 5.01
C ILE A 399 21.79 -1.06 6.45
N TYR A 400 22.33 -2.25 6.70
CA TYR A 400 22.44 -2.80 8.05
C TYR A 400 23.40 -1.98 8.93
N ASP A 401 24.53 -1.53 8.39
CA ASP A 401 25.46 -0.63 9.07
C ASP A 401 24.78 0.69 9.46
N TYR A 402 23.97 1.24 8.55
CA TYR A 402 23.15 2.42 8.84
C TYR A 402 22.18 2.17 10.00
N LEU A 403 21.47 1.03 10.01
CA LEU A 403 20.54 0.70 11.10
C LEU A 403 21.27 0.55 12.44
N GLN A 404 22.42 -0.12 12.44
CA GLN A 404 23.25 -0.30 13.64
C GLN A 404 23.76 1.01 14.21
N LYS A 405 23.99 2.00 13.36
CA LYS A 405 24.47 3.32 13.77
C LYS A 405 23.33 4.24 14.21
N GLU A 406 22.30 4.39 13.38
CA GLU A 406 21.28 5.43 13.53
C GLU A 406 20.08 4.97 14.37
N LEU A 407 19.83 3.65 14.47
CA LEU A 407 18.69 3.09 15.21
C LEU A 407 19.14 2.26 16.41
N ARG A 408 20.39 2.41 16.88
CA ARG A 408 20.93 1.59 17.96
C ARG A 408 20.08 1.66 19.23
N ASP A 409 19.50 2.82 19.50
CA ASP A 409 18.64 3.08 20.66
C ASP A 409 17.32 2.28 20.62
N GLU A 410 16.92 1.75 19.46
CA GLU A 410 15.77 0.85 19.35
C GLU A 410 16.10 -0.60 19.71
N LYS A 411 17.39 -0.95 19.88
CA LYS A 411 17.81 -2.27 20.32
C LYS A 411 17.52 -2.44 21.81
N LYS A 412 16.64 -3.39 22.15
CA LYS A 412 16.39 -3.75 23.56
C LYS A 412 17.56 -4.56 24.11
N GLU A 413 17.78 -4.49 25.41
CA GLU A 413 18.88 -5.20 26.10
C GLU A 413 18.91 -6.71 25.79
N LYS A 414 17.73 -7.33 25.65
CA LYS A 414 17.57 -8.76 25.35
C LYS A 414 17.57 -9.12 23.86
N ASP A 415 17.60 -8.13 22.96
CA ASP A 415 17.52 -8.41 21.52
C ASP A 415 18.89 -8.87 21.01
N THR A 416 18.93 -9.97 20.26
CA THR A 416 20.11 -10.33 19.46
C THR A 416 20.32 -9.30 18.34
N GLU A 417 21.47 -9.36 17.66
CA GLU A 417 21.72 -8.47 16.53
C GLU A 417 20.78 -8.78 15.37
N GLU A 418 20.50 -10.06 15.14
CA GLU A 418 19.57 -10.57 14.14
C GLU A 418 18.14 -10.08 14.42
N GLN A 419 17.67 -10.16 15.67
CA GLN A 419 16.37 -9.65 16.07
C GLN A 419 16.27 -8.13 15.89
N PHE A 420 17.32 -7.40 16.24
CA PHE A 420 17.40 -5.96 16.07
C PHE A 420 17.28 -5.57 14.59
N ILE A 421 18.10 -6.17 13.72
CA ILE A 421 18.07 -5.93 12.27
C ILE A 421 16.71 -6.30 11.69
N TYR A 422 16.16 -7.47 12.05
CA TYR A 422 14.85 -7.90 11.55
C TYR A 422 13.74 -6.88 11.86
N LYS A 423 13.70 -6.35 13.09
CA LYS A 423 12.70 -5.37 13.53
C LYS A 423 12.88 -4.01 12.87
N THR A 424 14.12 -3.61 12.59
CA THR A 424 14.45 -2.25 12.13
C THR A 424 14.65 -2.14 10.63
N ARG A 425 14.90 -3.23 9.88
CA ARG A 425 15.24 -3.19 8.44
C ARG A 425 14.22 -2.47 7.56
N LYS A 426 12.95 -2.44 7.95
CA LYS A 426 11.89 -1.64 7.31
C LYS A 426 12.23 -0.14 7.22
N LYS A 427 12.97 0.39 8.20
CA LYS A 427 13.39 1.79 8.27
C LYS A 427 14.62 2.11 7.41
N GLY A 428 15.25 1.09 6.81
CA GLY A 428 16.33 1.28 5.83
C GLY A 428 15.81 1.74 4.47
N PHE A 429 14.53 1.54 4.17
CA PHE A 429 13.97 1.83 2.85
C PHE A 429 13.89 3.30 2.50
N GLY A 430 13.62 4.18 3.46
CA GLY A 430 13.58 5.63 3.19
C GLY A 430 14.96 6.20 2.85
N PRO A 431 15.97 6.05 3.74
CA PRO A 431 17.30 6.59 3.51
C PRO A 431 17.98 6.06 2.23
N PHE A 432 17.70 4.81 1.84
CA PHE A 432 18.26 4.17 0.65
C PHE A 432 17.29 4.13 -0.55
N LYS A 433 16.18 4.88 -0.52
CA LYS A 433 15.10 4.80 -1.52
C LYS A 433 15.62 4.93 -2.95
N GLN A 434 16.44 5.95 -3.23
CA GLN A 434 16.95 6.20 -4.56
C GLN A 434 17.88 5.07 -5.06
N GLU A 435 18.69 4.50 -4.17
CA GLU A 435 19.56 3.37 -4.51
C GLU A 435 18.75 2.11 -4.83
N LEU A 436 17.67 1.87 -4.08
CA LEU A 436 16.75 0.75 -4.32
C LEU A 436 16.01 0.89 -5.65
N TRP A 437 15.61 2.10 -6.03
CA TRP A 437 15.01 2.37 -7.34
C TRP A 437 16.02 2.28 -8.50
N ASN A 438 17.30 2.54 -8.22
CA ASN A 438 18.40 2.48 -9.18
C ASN A 438 19.11 1.12 -9.23
N LEU A 439 18.54 0.10 -8.59
CA LEU A 439 19.00 -1.27 -8.79
C LEU A 439 19.02 -1.61 -10.28
N PRO A 440 20.00 -2.42 -10.74
CA PRO A 440 20.07 -2.86 -12.13
C PRO A 440 18.74 -3.43 -12.61
N GLU A 441 18.36 -3.15 -13.86
CA GLU A 441 17.05 -3.56 -14.42
C GLU A 441 16.78 -5.05 -14.24
N GLU A 442 17.77 -5.90 -14.52
CA GLU A 442 17.64 -7.35 -14.33
C GLU A 442 17.46 -7.72 -12.85
N THR A 443 18.12 -7.05 -11.91
CA THR A 443 17.90 -7.24 -10.46
C THR A 443 16.46 -6.89 -10.08
N ARG A 444 15.96 -5.71 -10.50
CA ARG A 444 14.58 -5.28 -10.23
C ARG A 444 13.57 -6.27 -10.80
N LYS A 445 13.83 -6.78 -12.00
CA LYS A 445 12.99 -7.76 -12.68
C LYS A 445 12.93 -9.11 -11.95
N GLN A 446 14.06 -9.63 -11.47
CA GLN A 446 14.08 -10.91 -10.74
C GLN A 446 13.32 -10.80 -9.40
N ILE A 447 13.59 -9.75 -8.62
CA ILE A 447 12.87 -9.49 -7.37
C ILE A 447 11.37 -9.30 -7.64
N SER A 448 11.01 -8.56 -8.69
CA SER A 448 9.62 -8.37 -9.10
C SER A 448 8.94 -9.68 -9.49
N GLN A 449 9.67 -10.64 -10.07
CA GLN A 449 9.13 -11.95 -10.43
C GLN A 449 8.87 -12.82 -9.20
N GLU A 450 9.75 -12.80 -8.21
CA GLU A 450 9.54 -13.47 -6.92
C GLU A 450 8.29 -12.93 -6.22
N LEU A 451 8.13 -11.60 -6.18
CA LEU A 451 6.95 -10.94 -5.64
C LEU A 451 5.67 -11.27 -6.42
N GLU A 452 5.72 -11.23 -7.76
CA GLU A 452 4.57 -11.59 -8.61
C GLU A 452 4.09 -13.03 -8.35
N ASN A 453 5.02 -13.97 -8.17
CA ASN A 453 4.68 -15.34 -7.83
C ASN A 453 3.98 -15.42 -6.47
N GLN A 454 4.45 -14.67 -5.48
CA GLN A 454 3.84 -14.61 -4.16
C GLN A 454 2.43 -13.99 -4.22
N PHE A 455 2.25 -12.88 -4.94
CA PHE A 455 0.92 -12.27 -5.10
C PHE A 455 -0.04 -13.22 -5.81
N ALA A 456 0.38 -13.90 -6.87
CA ALA A 456 -0.45 -14.88 -7.55
C ALA A 456 -0.84 -16.05 -6.64
N PHE A 457 0.07 -16.49 -5.75
CA PHE A 457 -0.24 -17.49 -4.73
C PHE A 457 -1.30 -17.00 -3.74
N LEU A 458 -1.08 -15.81 -3.15
CA LEU A 458 -2.00 -15.22 -2.19
C LEU A 458 -3.39 -14.98 -2.80
N PHE A 459 -3.46 -14.50 -4.04
CA PHE A 459 -4.75 -14.27 -4.70
C PHE A 459 -5.58 -15.54 -4.87
N ARG A 460 -4.93 -16.69 -5.11
CA ARG A 460 -5.61 -17.99 -5.15
C ARG A 460 -6.06 -18.42 -3.75
N LYS A 461 -5.19 -18.27 -2.74
CA LYS A 461 -5.51 -18.67 -1.36
C LYS A 461 -6.63 -17.84 -0.75
N LEU A 462 -6.65 -16.54 -1.01
CA LEU A 462 -7.72 -15.63 -0.56
C LEU A 462 -8.99 -15.70 -1.41
N ASN A 463 -9.02 -16.63 -2.38
CA ASN A 463 -10.12 -16.85 -3.31
C ASN A 463 -10.56 -15.58 -4.07
N VAL A 464 -9.63 -14.64 -4.29
CA VAL A 464 -9.91 -13.37 -4.97
C VAL A 464 -9.63 -13.43 -6.48
N ALA A 465 -9.17 -14.57 -6.99
CA ALA A 465 -9.07 -14.82 -8.44
C ALA A 465 -10.48 -14.85 -9.10
N ASN A 466 -10.59 -14.39 -10.34
CA ASN A 466 -11.83 -14.30 -11.12
C ASN A 466 -12.94 -13.44 -10.49
N THR A 467 -12.57 -12.46 -9.66
CA THR A 467 -13.51 -11.54 -8.99
C THR A 467 -13.64 -10.18 -9.68
N GLU A 468 -12.97 -9.95 -10.82
CA GLU A 468 -13.05 -8.69 -11.57
C GLU A 468 -14.50 -8.23 -11.83
N ALA A 469 -15.37 -9.17 -12.21
CA ALA A 469 -16.78 -8.89 -12.47
C ALA A 469 -17.55 -8.43 -11.22
N VAL A 470 -17.09 -8.80 -10.02
CA VAL A 470 -17.68 -8.32 -8.76
C VAL A 470 -17.39 -6.83 -8.62
N VAL A 471 -16.14 -6.42 -8.77
CA VAL A 471 -15.74 -5.00 -8.69
C VAL A 471 -16.47 -4.18 -9.75
N ARG A 472 -16.54 -4.66 -11.00
CA ARG A 472 -17.25 -3.97 -12.08
C ARG A 472 -18.73 -3.73 -11.78
N ARG A 473 -19.38 -4.63 -11.03
CA ARG A 473 -20.79 -4.48 -10.63
C ARG A 473 -20.98 -3.58 -9.42
N GLN A 474 -20.03 -3.59 -8.48
CA GLN A 474 -20.18 -2.92 -7.18
C GLN A 474 -19.60 -1.50 -7.15
N ILE A 475 -18.62 -1.19 -8.00
CA ILE A 475 -17.88 0.06 -7.94
C ILE A 475 -18.27 0.97 -9.10
N GLN A 476 -18.78 2.15 -8.75
CA GLN A 476 -18.99 3.23 -9.68
C GLN A 476 -17.67 3.99 -9.89
N ILE A 477 -17.28 4.14 -11.15
CA ILE A 477 -16.13 4.97 -11.52
C ILE A 477 -16.55 6.44 -11.45
N VAL A 478 -15.79 7.22 -10.68
CA VAL A 478 -15.96 8.67 -10.57
C VAL A 478 -14.63 9.32 -10.88
N ASP A 479 -14.61 10.20 -11.89
CA ASP A 479 -13.46 11.06 -12.16
C ASP A 479 -13.49 12.24 -11.18
N VAL A 480 -12.56 12.24 -10.23
CA VAL A 480 -12.35 13.37 -9.33
C VAL A 480 -11.38 14.35 -10.01
N PRO A 481 -11.82 15.58 -10.34
CA PRO A 481 -10.98 16.55 -11.01
C PRO A 481 -9.72 16.88 -10.19
N LEU A 482 -8.60 17.09 -10.89
CA LEU A 482 -7.36 17.57 -10.29
C LEU A 482 -7.04 18.95 -10.83
N GLN A 483 -6.69 19.87 -9.93
CA GLN A 483 -6.20 21.18 -10.33
C GLN A 483 -4.94 21.04 -11.18
N ILE A 484 -4.97 21.64 -12.38
CA ILE A 484 -3.80 21.66 -13.25
C ILE A 484 -2.69 22.52 -12.60
N PRO A 485 -1.45 22.01 -12.49
CA PRO A 485 -0.32 22.81 -12.04
C PRO A 485 -0.11 24.02 -12.94
N ALA A 486 0.15 25.20 -12.35
CA ALA A 486 0.36 26.44 -13.08
C ALA A 486 1.44 26.31 -14.18
N ALA A 487 2.50 25.56 -13.88
CA ALA A 487 3.59 25.25 -14.80
C ALA A 487 3.13 24.56 -16.11
N LEU A 488 2.02 23.82 -16.07
CA LEU A 488 1.46 23.15 -17.24
C LEU A 488 0.52 24.06 -18.05
N THR A 489 0.00 25.13 -17.46
CA THR A 489 -0.89 26.11 -18.14
C THR A 489 -0.16 27.17 -18.97
N GLU A 490 1.12 27.44 -18.67
CA GLU A 490 1.97 28.41 -19.39
C GLU A 490 2.61 27.83 -20.66
#